data_AF-A0A2E2RSE1-F1
#
_entry.id   AF-A0A2E2RSE1-F1
#
_cell.length_a   1.000
_cell.length_b   1.000
_cell.length_c   1.000
_cell.angle_alpha   90.00
_cell.angle_beta   90.00
_cell.angle_gamma   90.00
#
_symmetry.space_group_name_H-M   'P 1'
#
loop_
_entity.id
_entity.type
_entity.pdbx_description
1 polymer ?
#
loop_
_entity_poly.entity_id
_entity_poly.type
_entity_poly.pdbx_seq_one_letter_code
_entity_poly.pdbx_strand_id
1 'polypeptide(L)' 'MTHNDVPAGCAIPAALLALSAIPAWFTHLYVCFTAGAWGFLIAGAIFAPVAVVHGWGVWFGVW' A
#
# COMPACT_ATOMS: atom_id res chain seq x y z
N MET A 1 -14.07 -16.05 -23.68
CA MET A 1 -13.57 -15.05 -22.71
C MET A 1 -12.55 -14.21 -23.44
N THR A 2 -12.95 -13.03 -23.91
CA THR A 2 -11.98 -12.13 -24.53
C THR A 2 -11.18 -11.46 -23.41
N HIS A 3 -9.90 -11.18 -23.62
CA HIS A 3 -9.02 -10.62 -22.59
C HIS A 3 -9.40 -9.23 -22.05
N ASN A 4 -10.51 -8.65 -22.54
CA ASN A 4 -10.94 -7.27 -22.30
C ASN A 4 -12.17 -7.15 -21.40
N ASP A 5 -12.82 -8.27 -21.07
CA ASP A 5 -14.02 -8.28 -20.24
C ASP A 5 -13.62 -8.47 -18.78
N VAL A 6 -12.99 -7.46 -18.15
CA VAL A 6 -12.78 -7.47 -16.69
C VAL A 6 -14.16 -7.28 -16.06
N PRO A 7 -14.78 -8.32 -15.45
CA PRO A 7 -16.13 -8.16 -14.91
C PRO A 7 -16.13 -7.04 -13.87
N ALA A 8 -17.14 -6.18 -13.90
CA ALA A 8 -17.22 -5.02 -13.01
C ALA A 8 -17.04 -5.38 -11.52
N GLY A 9 -17.43 -6.61 -11.13
CA GLY A 9 -17.24 -7.15 -9.79
C GLY A 9 -15.78 -7.28 -9.33
N CYS A 10 -14.81 -7.51 -10.22
CA CYS A 10 -13.38 -7.51 -9.86
C CYS A 10 -12.68 -6.17 -10.14
N ALA A 11 -13.23 -5.35 -11.03
CA ALA A 11 -12.64 -4.06 -11.39
C ALA A 11 -12.67 -3.05 -10.22
N ILE A 12 -13.81 -2.96 -9.52
CA ILE A 12 -13.99 -2.04 -8.39
C ILE A 12 -12.98 -2.30 -7.26
N PRO A 13 -12.86 -3.52 -6.68
CA PRO A 13 -11.90 -3.77 -5.61
C PRO A 13 -10.44 -3.60 -6.08
N ALA A 14 -10.12 -4.00 -7.31
CA ALA A 14 -8.78 -3.78 -7.87
C ALA A 14 -8.44 -2.29 -7.98
N ALA A 15 -9.39 -1.46 -8.44
CA ALA A 15 -9.23 -0.01 -8.50
C ALA A 15 -9.05 0.59 -7.10
N LEU A 16 -9.82 0.15 -6.10
CA LEU A 16 -9.67 0.63 -4.71
C LEU A 16 -8.31 0.27 -4.11
N LEU A 17 -7.80 -0.93 -4.36
CA LEU A 17 -6.46 -1.34 -3.93
C LEU A 17 -5.37 -0.50 -4.62
N ALA A 18 -5.50 -0.25 -5.93
CA ALA A 18 -4.56 0.59 -6.65
C ALA A 18 -4.58 2.06 -6.16
N LEU A 19 -5.77 2.63 -5.96
CA LEU A 19 -5.94 4.01 -5.51
C LEU A 19 -5.48 4.21 -4.05
N SER A 20 -5.64 3.21 -3.19
CA SER A 20 -5.20 3.27 -1.80
C SER A 20 -3.69 3.05 -1.61
N ALA A 21 -2.98 2.54 -2.61
CA ALA A 21 -1.56 2.25 -2.51
C ALA A 21 -0.71 3.49 -2.21
N ILE A 22 -0.95 4.61 -2.90
CA ILE A 22 -0.19 5.85 -2.68
C ILE A 22 -0.40 6.43 -1.28
N PRO A 23 -1.65 6.64 -0.79
CA PRO A 23 -1.85 7.09 0.58
C PRO A 23 -1.29 6.13 1.64
N ALA A 24 -1.36 4.81 1.40
CA ALA A 24 -0.78 3.82 2.30
C ALA A 24 0.75 3.94 2.35
N TRP A 25 1.40 4.12 1.19
CA TRP A 25 2.85 4.35 1.12
C TRP A 25 3.27 5.62 1.87
N PHE A 26 2.53 6.72 1.75
CA PHE A 26 2.79 7.93 2.55
C PHE A 26 2.60 7.71 4.05
N THR A 27 1.61 6.91 4.45
CA THR A 27 1.41 6.54 5.86
C THR A 27 2.64 5.80 6.39
N HIS A 28 3.18 4.83 5.64
CA HIS A 28 4.42 4.14 5.99
C HIS A 28 5.58 5.12 6.19
N LEU A 29 5.78 6.06 5.26
CA LEU A 29 6.86 7.05 5.38
C LEU A 29 6.72 7.86 6.67
N TYR A 30 5.53 8.41 6.93
CA TYR A 30 5.28 9.23 8.11
C TYR A 30 5.53 8.46 9.41
N VAL A 31 4.98 7.24 9.53
CA VAL A 31 5.14 6.41 10.73
C VAL A 31 6.60 6.01 10.92
N CYS A 32 7.28 5.56 9.87
CA CYS A 32 8.67 5.11 9.99
C CYS A 32 9.64 6.26 10.25
N PHE A 33 9.39 7.46 9.69
CA PHE A 33 10.17 8.65 10.01
C PHE A 33 10.00 9.06 11.48
N THR A 34 8.77 9.09 11.98
CA THR A 34 8.49 9.49 13.36
C THR A 34 8.98 8.45 14.39
N ALA A 35 8.95 7.16 14.03
CA ALA A 35 9.49 6.07 14.85
C ALA A 35 11.01 5.88 14.74
N GLY A 36 11.71 6.60 13.85
CA GLY A 36 13.15 6.40 13.61
C GLY A 36 13.49 5.03 13.01
N ALA A 37 12.55 4.39 12.33
CA ALA A 37 12.70 3.07 11.73
C ALA A 37 13.39 3.14 10.35
N TRP A 38 14.65 3.59 10.34
CA TRP A 38 15.42 3.88 9.12
C TRP A 38 15.54 2.69 8.17
N GLY A 39 15.71 1.47 8.70
CA GLY A 39 15.74 0.26 7.87
C GLY A 39 14.44 0.02 7.11
N PHE A 40 13.30 0.35 7.73
CA PHE A 40 11.98 0.23 7.13
C PHE A 40 11.71 1.35 6.10
N LEU A 41 12.30 2.53 6.27
CA LEU A 41 12.30 3.58 5.25
C LEU A 41 13.06 3.15 4.00
N ILE A 42 14.26 2.59 4.16
CA ILE A 42 15.06 2.08 3.03
C ILE A 42 14.31 0.93 2.34
N ALA A 43 13.79 -0.03 3.11
CA ALA A 43 12.99 -1.14 2.58
C ALA A 43 11.77 -0.63 1.79
N GLY A 44 11.08 0.39 2.29
CA GLY A 44 9.93 1.01 1.62
C GLY A 44 10.28 1.78 0.34
N ALA A 45 11.52 2.28 0.22
CA ALA A 45 12.02 2.95 -0.98
C ALA A 45 12.43 1.97 -2.08
N ILE A 46 13.07 0.84 -1.71
CA ILE A 46 13.53 -0.18 -2.68
C ILE A 46 12.44 -1.20 -3.04
N PHE A 47 11.46 -1.39 -2.15
CA PHE A 47 10.38 -2.36 -2.32
C PHE A 47 9.04 -1.74 -1.92
N ALA A 48 8.52 -0.90 -2.82
CA ALA A 48 7.26 -0.17 -2.63
C ALA A 48 6.07 -1.05 -2.15
N PRO A 49 5.88 -2.30 -2.62
CA PRO A 49 4.77 -3.14 -2.14
C PRO A 49 4.79 -3.40 -0.62
N VAL A 50 5.97 -3.55 -0.01
CA VAL A 50 6.08 -3.76 1.45
C VAL A 50 5.63 -2.53 2.22
N ALA A 51 6.00 -1.34 1.76
CA ALA A 51 5.56 -0.08 2.39
C ALA A 51 4.05 0.15 2.24
N VAL A 52 3.45 -0.23 1.11
CA VAL A 52 1.99 -0.17 0.93
C VAL A 52 1.28 -1.10 1.91
N VAL A 53 1.74 -2.36 2.02
CA VAL A 53 1.18 -3.32 2.99
C VAL A 53 1.36 -2.78 4.40
N HIS A 54 2.54 -2.25 4.75
CA HIS A 54 2.79 -1.62 6.05
C HIS A 54 1.79 -0.51 6.36
N GLY A 55 1.62 0.43 5.42
CA GLY A 55 0.66 1.52 5.54
C GLY A 55 -0.78 1.05 5.75
N TRP A 56 -1.21 0.00 5.05
CA TRP A 56 -2.52 -0.61 5.29
C TRP A 56 -2.64 -1.18 6.70
N GLY A 57 -1.62 -1.90 7.19
CA GLY A 57 -1.66 -2.46 8.55
C GLY A 57 -1.74 -1.39 9.64
N VAL A 58 -1.14 -0.21 9.43
CA VAL A 58 -1.31 0.95 10.32
C VAL A 58 -2.77 1.43 10.32
N TRP A 59 -3.44 1.52 9.16
CA TRP A 59 -4.84 1.93 9.10
C TRP A 59 -5.79 0.96 9.81
N PHE A 60 -5.47 -0.34 9.78
CA PHE A 60 -6.21 -1.36 10.51
C PHE A 60 -5.80 -1.49 11.99
N GLY A 61 -4.85 -0.68 12.46
CA GLY A 61 -4.39 -0.69 13.86
C GLY A 61 -3.60 -1.93 14.26
N VAL A 62 -2.99 -2.62 13.29
CA VAL A 62 -2.18 -3.82 13.51
C VAL A 62 -0.73 -3.47 13.88
N TRP A 63 -0.24 -2.31 13.43
CA TRP A 63 1.11 -1.79 13.66
C TRP A 63 1.04 -0.31 14.08
#